data_AF-A0A6I5P515-F1
#
_entry.id   AF-A0A6I5P515-F1
#
_cell.length_a   1.000
_cell.length_b   1.000
_cell.length_c   1.000
_cell.angle_alpha   90.00
_cell.angle_beta   90.00
_cell.angle_gamma   90.00
#
_symmetry.space_group_name_H-M   'P 1'
#
loop_
_entity.id
_entity.type
_entity.pdbx_description
1 polymer ?
#
loop_
_entity_poly.entity_id
_entity_poly.type
_entity_poly.pdbx_seq_one_letter_code
_entity_poly.pdbx_strand_id
1 'polypeptide(L)'
;MAQLQTDIAVVGAGPQALTLVTHVLQKKAKLRDRIQVFDPSGTWMTQWQQQFVAQEIAELRSPAVHHPAPNAHALRTFAEGRYDELHSPYDRPGTRLFQEFCDTVVQRWQLQNHVVPAAVTRLEPLQQRPSRFRLTLSTGDTVLARRVVLATGGGQPYLPDWVKQISATYPPERLCHANQIRLPALNSLKGETVLIVGSGLTSGHLAIGAVKRRANVVMMARRTFQEKLFDAEPGWLGPKYLKGFHEEADMQARWQMVQGARNGGSLTPAMMTRLRQLQRQGHITFYGSPIM
;
A
#
# COMPACT_ATOMS: atom_id res chain seq x y z
N MET A 1 -27.07 20.62 9.41
CA MET A 1 -25.68 20.12 9.36
C MET A 1 -25.21 19.95 10.79
N ALA A 2 -24.99 18.72 11.25
CA ALA A 2 -24.44 18.49 12.57
C ALA A 2 -22.93 18.80 12.54
N GLN A 3 -22.44 19.55 13.52
CA GLN A 3 -21.01 19.83 13.67
C GLN A 3 -20.47 18.95 14.79
N LEU A 4 -19.69 17.93 14.41
CA LEU A 4 -19.04 17.03 15.36
C LEU A 4 -17.69 17.61 15.80
N GLN A 5 -17.25 17.27 17.01
CA GLN A 5 -15.95 17.69 17.53
C GLN A 5 -15.13 16.48 18.00
N THR A 6 -13.87 16.42 17.58
CA THR A 6 -12.89 15.43 18.05
C THR A 6 -11.56 16.10 18.39
N ASP A 7 -10.70 15.45 19.18
CA ASP A 7 -9.35 15.97 19.42
C ASP A 7 -8.41 15.60 18.28
N ILE A 8 -8.41 14.31 17.89
CA ILE A 8 -7.54 13.74 16.88
C ILE A 8 -8.41 13.09 15.80
N ALA A 9 -8.42 13.68 14.61
CA ALA A 9 -8.98 13.04 13.43
C ALA A 9 -7.88 12.27 12.68
N VAL A 10 -8.11 11.01 12.36
CA VAL A 10 -7.24 10.18 11.51
C VAL A 10 -7.96 9.93 10.20
N VAL A 11 -7.35 10.31 9.08
CA VAL A 11 -7.94 10.14 7.73
C VAL A 11 -7.31 8.91 7.08
N GLY A 12 -8.12 7.88 6.86
CA GLY A 12 -7.72 6.54 6.39
C GLY A 12 -7.68 5.51 7.52
N ALA A 13 -8.16 4.30 7.23
CA ALA A 13 -8.21 3.16 8.17
C ALA A 13 -7.29 1.99 7.75
N GLY A 14 -6.18 2.30 7.07
CA GLY A 14 -5.17 1.32 6.65
C GLY A 14 -4.17 0.93 7.76
N PRO A 15 -3.13 0.14 7.42
CA PRO A 15 -2.17 -0.37 8.40
C PRO A 15 -1.44 0.73 9.14
N GLN A 16 -1.08 1.85 8.50
CA GLN A 16 -0.40 2.96 9.17
C GLN A 16 -1.29 3.65 10.22
N ALA A 17 -2.58 3.80 9.92
CA ALA A 17 -3.55 4.34 10.87
C ALA A 17 -3.72 3.40 12.07
N LEU A 18 -3.83 2.10 11.82
CA LEU A 18 -3.94 1.09 12.88
C LEU A 18 -2.67 1.07 13.75
N THR A 19 -1.48 1.18 13.15
CA THR A 19 -0.21 1.33 13.88
C THR A 19 -0.27 2.56 14.79
N LEU A 20 -0.59 3.72 14.25
CA LEU A 20 -0.66 4.97 15.02
C LEU A 20 -1.61 4.84 16.21
N VAL A 21 -2.85 4.42 15.97
CA VAL A 21 -3.89 4.37 17.00
C VAL A 21 -3.49 3.41 18.12
N THR A 22 -3.03 2.20 17.79
CA THR A 22 -2.63 1.22 18.80
C THR A 22 -1.43 1.69 19.63
N HIS A 23 -0.43 2.35 19.02
CA HIS A 23 0.72 2.89 19.75
C HIS A 23 0.34 4.07 20.65
N VAL A 24 -0.56 4.94 20.19
CA VAL A 24 -1.08 6.05 21.00
C VAL A 24 -1.85 5.51 22.20
N LEU A 25 -2.71 4.52 22.00
CA LEU A 25 -3.51 3.92 23.07
C LEU A 25 -2.66 3.11 24.04
N GLN A 26 -1.59 2.46 23.58
CA GLN A 26 -0.62 1.80 24.46
C GLN A 26 0.00 2.78 25.45
N LYS A 27 0.36 3.99 25.00
CA LYS A 27 0.95 5.00 25.88
C LYS A 27 -0.10 5.76 26.69
N LYS A 28 -1.30 5.98 26.13
CA LYS A 28 -2.35 6.82 26.72
C LYS A 28 -3.75 6.29 26.38
N ALA A 29 -4.19 5.24 27.07
CA ALA A 29 -5.50 4.63 26.88
C ALA A 29 -6.69 5.62 26.98
N LYS A 30 -6.57 6.66 27.82
CA LYS A 30 -7.58 7.72 27.99
C LYS A 30 -7.85 8.57 26.73
N LEU A 31 -7.05 8.42 25.67
CA LEU A 31 -7.25 9.12 24.39
C LEU A 31 -8.21 8.38 23.45
N ARG A 32 -8.69 7.19 23.80
CA ARG A 32 -9.62 6.38 22.98
C ARG A 32 -10.79 7.20 22.44
N ASP A 33 -11.59 7.80 23.32
CA ASP A 33 -12.80 8.54 22.94
C ASP A 33 -12.49 9.93 22.35
N ARG A 34 -11.20 10.25 22.18
CA ARG A 34 -10.71 11.50 21.61
C ARG A 34 -10.11 11.31 20.21
N ILE A 35 -10.07 10.08 19.72
CA ILE A 35 -9.60 9.71 18.40
C ILE A 35 -10.81 9.28 17.57
N GLN A 36 -10.97 9.90 16.41
CA GLN A 36 -11.95 9.46 15.41
C GLN A 36 -11.25 9.16 14.11
N VAL A 37 -11.54 7.99 13.53
CA VAL A 37 -10.98 7.57 12.24
C VAL A 37 -12.05 7.76 11.16
N PHE A 38 -11.66 8.25 10.00
CA PHE A 38 -12.54 8.50 8.86
C PHE A 38 -12.03 7.72 7.66
N ASP A 39 -12.84 6.78 7.17
CA ASP A 39 -12.53 6.00 5.99
C ASP A 39 -13.86 5.64 5.27
N PRO A 40 -13.95 5.77 3.94
CA PRO A 40 -15.18 5.47 3.21
C PRO A 40 -15.69 4.05 3.41
N SER A 41 -14.80 3.10 3.70
CA SER A 41 -15.18 1.69 3.90
C SER A 41 -15.88 1.42 5.23
N GLY A 42 -15.80 2.34 6.20
CA GLY A 42 -16.38 2.17 7.53
C GLY A 42 -15.73 1.09 8.39
N THR A 43 -14.68 0.41 7.91
CA THR A 43 -14.00 -0.66 8.64
C THR A 43 -12.49 -0.57 8.44
N TRP A 44 -11.74 -1.20 9.34
CA TRP A 44 -10.28 -1.23 9.25
C TRP A 44 -9.81 -2.12 8.11
N MET A 45 -8.67 -1.77 7.52
CA MET A 45 -7.92 -2.60 6.56
C MET A 45 -8.65 -2.93 5.24
N THR A 46 -9.88 -2.45 5.00
CA THR A 46 -10.65 -2.80 3.80
C THR A 46 -9.92 -2.50 2.50
N GLN A 47 -9.35 -1.30 2.38
CA GLN A 47 -8.63 -0.92 1.15
C GLN A 47 -7.40 -1.81 0.94
N TRP A 48 -6.65 -2.10 2.01
CA TRP A 48 -5.50 -2.99 1.97
C TRP A 48 -5.93 -4.39 1.49
N GLN A 49 -7.00 -4.94 2.07
CA GLN A 49 -7.53 -6.25 1.68
C GLN A 49 -7.96 -6.27 0.21
N GLN A 50 -8.70 -5.24 -0.23
CA GLN A 50 -9.15 -5.13 -1.61
C GLN A 50 -7.98 -5.07 -2.60
N GLN A 51 -6.90 -4.34 -2.28
CA GLN A 51 -5.71 -4.26 -3.12
C GLN A 51 -4.99 -5.61 -3.25
N PHE A 52 -4.84 -6.34 -2.14
CA PHE A 52 -4.21 -7.66 -2.14
C PHE A 52 -5.04 -8.69 -2.92
N VAL A 53 -6.37 -8.69 -2.75
CA VAL A 53 -7.29 -9.54 -3.51
C VAL A 53 -7.26 -9.19 -5.00
N ALA A 54 -7.31 -7.90 -5.34
CA ALA A 54 -7.32 -7.44 -6.72
C ALA A 54 -6.09 -7.90 -7.53
N GLN A 55 -4.94 -8.06 -6.87
CA GLN A 55 -3.69 -8.49 -7.49
C GLN A 55 -3.33 -9.96 -7.18
N GLU A 56 -4.22 -10.72 -6.54
CA GLU A 56 -3.98 -12.11 -6.10
C GLU A 56 -2.64 -12.27 -5.34
N ILE A 57 -2.32 -11.31 -4.46
CA ILE A 57 -1.08 -11.33 -3.69
C ILE A 57 -1.22 -12.37 -2.57
N ALA A 58 -0.43 -13.43 -2.62
CA ALA A 58 -0.49 -14.54 -1.68
C ALA A 58 0.25 -14.28 -0.35
N GLU A 59 1.33 -13.49 -0.41
CA GLU A 59 2.23 -13.26 0.72
C GLU A 59 2.77 -11.83 0.68
N LEU A 60 3.13 -11.31 1.86
CA LEU A 60 3.71 -9.97 1.97
C LEU A 60 5.19 -9.98 1.56
N ARG A 61 5.67 -8.82 1.08
CA ARG A 61 7.12 -8.57 0.95
C ARG A 61 7.76 -8.31 2.32
N SER A 62 7.00 -7.74 3.25
CA SER A 62 7.50 -7.29 4.55
C SER A 62 7.65 -8.44 5.54
N PRO A 63 8.72 -8.44 6.37
CA PRO A 63 8.93 -9.40 7.46
C PRO A 63 7.81 -9.39 8.51
N ALA A 64 7.75 -10.46 9.31
CA ALA A 64 6.76 -10.57 10.40
C ALA A 64 6.76 -9.40 11.38
N VAL A 65 7.89 -8.72 11.60
CA VAL A 65 7.98 -7.60 12.55
C VAL A 65 7.32 -6.31 12.05
N HIS A 66 7.00 -6.22 10.75
CA HIS A 66 6.40 -5.02 10.15
C HIS A 66 4.88 -5.14 10.13
N HIS A 67 4.26 -4.83 11.26
CA HIS A 67 2.83 -4.97 11.45
C HIS A 67 2.25 -3.87 12.38
N PRO A 68 0.92 -3.73 12.47
CA PRO A 68 0.33 -2.64 13.26
C PRO A 68 0.44 -2.75 14.78
N ALA A 69 0.62 -3.94 15.35
CA ALA A 69 0.66 -4.09 16.81
C ALA A 69 1.91 -3.43 17.44
N PRO A 70 1.80 -2.84 18.64
CA PRO A 70 2.95 -2.23 19.31
C PRO A 70 4.05 -3.20 19.78
N ASN A 71 3.72 -4.46 20.02
CA ASN A 71 4.72 -5.49 20.34
C ASN A 71 5.23 -6.12 19.04
N ALA A 72 6.51 -5.93 18.70
CA ALA A 72 7.14 -6.44 17.48
C ALA A 72 7.13 -7.97 17.31
N HIS A 73 6.87 -8.73 18.39
CA HIS A 73 6.75 -10.19 18.34
C HIS A 73 5.29 -10.66 18.16
N ALA A 74 4.31 -9.75 18.19
CA ALA A 74 2.90 -10.10 18.28
C ALA A 74 2.41 -10.99 17.12
N LEU A 75 2.84 -10.73 15.88
CA LEU A 75 2.45 -11.58 14.75
C LEU A 75 3.06 -12.97 14.83
N ARG A 76 4.31 -13.10 15.30
CA ARG A 76 4.95 -14.42 15.46
C ARG A 76 4.24 -15.24 16.53
N THR A 77 3.92 -14.62 17.66
CA THR A 77 3.12 -15.26 18.71
C THR A 77 1.73 -15.63 18.20
N PHE A 78 1.09 -14.77 17.40
CA PHE A 78 -0.21 -15.08 16.78
C PHE A 78 -0.13 -16.25 15.80
N ALA A 79 1.01 -16.43 15.13
CA ALA A 79 1.25 -17.50 14.18
C ALA A 79 1.76 -18.81 14.82
N GLU A 80 1.79 -18.91 16.16
CA GLU A 80 2.15 -20.16 16.84
C GLU A 80 1.22 -21.30 16.37
N GLY A 81 1.82 -22.37 15.85
CA GLY A 81 1.08 -23.51 15.26
C GLY A 81 0.67 -23.32 13.79
N ARG A 82 1.01 -22.18 13.17
CA ARG A 82 0.71 -21.83 11.76
C ARG A 82 1.96 -21.35 11.00
N TYR A 83 3.13 -21.89 11.35
CA TYR A 83 4.42 -21.45 10.80
C TYR A 83 4.56 -21.72 9.30
N ASP A 84 3.76 -22.63 8.74
CA ASP A 84 3.65 -22.89 7.30
C ASP A 84 3.06 -21.71 6.51
N GLU A 85 2.33 -20.80 7.17
CA GLU A 85 1.86 -19.54 6.59
C GLU A 85 2.89 -18.39 6.71
N LEU A 86 4.10 -18.67 7.21
CA LEU A 86 5.22 -17.73 7.29
C LEU A 86 6.30 -18.12 6.27
N HIS A 87 6.52 -17.25 5.29
CA HIS A 87 7.37 -17.52 4.15
C HIS A 87 8.80 -17.00 4.35
N SER A 88 9.78 -17.84 4.04
CA SER A 88 11.18 -17.45 4.00
C SER A 88 11.46 -16.43 2.86
N PRO A 89 12.46 -15.55 3.00
CA PRO A 89 13.19 -15.23 4.23
C PRO A 89 12.40 -14.27 5.14
N TYR A 90 12.76 -14.23 6.43
CA TYR A 90 12.25 -13.27 7.43
C TYR A 90 10.79 -13.42 7.86
N ASP A 91 10.26 -14.64 7.83
CA ASP A 91 8.90 -14.97 8.30
C ASP A 91 7.84 -14.04 7.69
N ARG A 92 7.86 -13.85 6.37
CA ARG A 92 6.90 -12.98 5.70
C ARG A 92 5.52 -13.62 5.77
N PRO A 93 4.50 -12.96 6.33
CA PRO A 93 3.21 -13.60 6.48
C PRO A 93 2.50 -13.77 5.15
N GLY A 94 1.78 -14.88 5.01
CA GLY A 94 0.72 -15.02 4.04
C GLY A 94 -0.33 -13.91 4.24
N THR A 95 -0.97 -13.49 3.14
CA THR A 95 -1.97 -12.40 3.15
C THR A 95 -3.11 -12.68 4.13
N ARG A 96 -3.58 -13.93 4.18
CA ARG A 96 -4.66 -14.36 5.07
C ARG A 96 -4.25 -14.26 6.55
N LEU A 97 -3.10 -14.85 6.91
CA LEU A 97 -2.54 -14.77 8.26
C LEU A 97 -2.40 -13.31 8.72
N PHE A 98 -1.89 -12.43 7.86
CA PHE A 98 -1.74 -11.01 8.20
C PHE A 98 -3.08 -10.30 8.39
N GLN A 99 -4.08 -10.62 7.56
CA GLN A 99 -5.43 -10.08 7.72
C GLN A 99 -6.05 -10.48 9.06
N GLU A 100 -6.06 -11.79 9.37
CA GLU A 100 -6.62 -12.32 10.62
C GLU A 100 -5.89 -11.74 11.85
N PHE A 101 -4.57 -11.54 11.74
CA PHE A 101 -3.80 -10.83 12.75
C PHE A 101 -4.28 -9.39 12.95
N CYS A 102 -4.48 -8.63 11.86
CA CYS A 102 -4.96 -7.25 11.95
C CYS A 102 -6.37 -7.19 12.57
N ASP A 103 -7.26 -8.13 12.24
CA ASP A 103 -8.58 -8.24 12.85
C ASP A 103 -8.46 -8.48 14.37
N THR A 104 -7.56 -9.36 14.78
CA THR A 104 -7.26 -9.61 16.20
C THR A 104 -6.72 -8.36 16.89
N VAL A 105 -5.89 -7.56 16.23
CA VAL A 105 -5.41 -6.27 16.75
C VAL A 105 -6.58 -5.30 16.92
N VAL A 106 -7.45 -5.15 15.92
CA VAL A 106 -8.65 -4.30 16.00
C VAL A 106 -9.54 -4.74 17.17
N GLN A 107 -9.76 -6.04 17.35
CA GLN A 107 -10.57 -6.58 18.44
C GLN A 107 -9.94 -6.35 19.82
N ARG A 108 -8.65 -6.70 19.99
CA ARG A 108 -7.91 -6.53 21.25
C ARG A 108 -7.90 -5.08 21.72
N TRP A 109 -7.81 -4.15 20.78
CA TRP A 109 -7.84 -2.72 21.07
C TRP A 109 -9.25 -2.13 21.03
N GLN A 110 -10.31 -2.92 20.85
CA GLN A 110 -11.71 -2.46 20.79
C GLN A 110 -11.91 -1.31 19.78
N LEU A 111 -11.41 -1.49 18.55
CA LEU A 111 -11.40 -0.45 17.51
C LEU A 111 -12.51 -0.58 16.46
N GLN A 112 -13.37 -1.59 16.57
CA GLN A 112 -14.38 -1.93 15.56
C GLN A 112 -15.30 -0.74 15.24
N ASN A 113 -15.73 0.00 16.27
CA ASN A 113 -16.70 1.09 16.14
C ASN A 113 -16.05 2.48 16.07
N HIS A 114 -14.74 2.56 15.82
CA HIS A 114 -14.00 3.84 15.78
C HIS A 114 -13.77 4.39 14.36
N VAL A 115 -14.30 3.73 13.33
CA VAL A 115 -14.22 4.17 11.93
C VAL A 115 -15.58 4.74 11.49
N VAL A 116 -15.59 6.02 11.13
CA VAL A 116 -16.76 6.68 10.51
C VAL A 116 -16.73 6.37 9.01
N PRO A 117 -17.83 5.84 8.43
CA PRO A 117 -17.94 5.51 7.01
C PRO A 117 -18.10 6.77 6.14
N ALA A 118 -17.06 7.58 6.07
CA ALA A 118 -17.06 8.82 5.29
C ALA A 118 -15.66 9.16 4.76
N ALA A 119 -15.60 9.66 3.53
CA ALA A 119 -14.39 10.26 2.99
C ALA A 119 -14.22 11.67 3.55
N VAL A 120 -12.98 12.08 3.84
CA VAL A 120 -12.66 13.49 4.07
C VAL A 120 -12.31 14.11 2.72
N THR A 121 -13.18 14.99 2.22
CA THR A 121 -13.05 15.60 0.88
C THR A 121 -12.33 16.94 0.91
N ARG A 122 -12.34 17.63 2.07
CA ARG A 122 -11.69 18.92 2.25
C ARG A 122 -11.14 19.05 3.67
N LEU A 123 -9.96 19.64 3.77
CA LEU A 123 -9.29 19.95 5.04
C LEU A 123 -8.91 21.42 5.06
N GLU A 124 -9.44 22.18 6.01
CA GLU A 124 -9.19 23.61 6.14
C GLU A 124 -8.61 23.95 7.52
N PRO A 125 -7.47 24.64 7.60
CA PRO A 125 -7.03 25.22 8.85
C PRO A 125 -7.95 26.39 9.23
N LEU A 126 -8.42 26.42 10.47
CA LEU A 126 -9.20 27.52 11.01
C LEU A 126 -8.27 28.46 11.79
N GLN A 127 -8.28 29.74 11.44
CA GLN A 127 -7.56 30.81 12.14
C GLN A 127 -8.30 31.21 13.43
N GLN A 128 -8.53 30.25 14.31
CA GLN A 128 -9.14 30.44 15.63
C GLN A 128 -8.14 30.06 16.72
N ARG A 129 -8.34 30.55 17.95
CA ARG A 129 -7.58 30.13 19.13
C ARG A 129 -8.50 29.32 20.05
N PRO A 130 -8.18 28.05 20.38
CA PRO A 130 -7.05 27.27 19.88
C PRO A 130 -7.20 26.93 18.39
N SER A 131 -6.09 26.77 17.68
CA SER A 131 -6.09 26.39 16.26
C SER A 131 -6.77 25.03 16.07
N ARG A 132 -7.63 24.96 15.06
CA ARG A 132 -8.41 23.76 14.71
C ARG A 132 -8.39 23.56 13.20
N PHE A 133 -8.80 22.37 12.79
CA PHE A 133 -9.06 22.02 11.42
C PHE A 133 -10.55 21.74 11.24
N ARG A 134 -11.10 22.17 10.11
CA ARG A 134 -12.41 21.75 9.63
C ARG A 134 -12.21 20.68 8.57
N LEU A 135 -12.83 19.52 8.79
CA LEU A 135 -12.90 18.43 7.83
C LEU A 135 -14.30 18.45 7.24
N THR A 136 -14.41 18.53 5.92
CA THR A 136 -15.67 18.30 5.20
C THR A 136 -15.72 16.83 4.82
N LEU A 137 -16.82 16.18 5.18
CA LEU A 137 -17.06 14.78 4.86
C LEU A 137 -17.78 14.64 3.52
N SER A 138 -17.67 13.48 2.88
CA SER A 138 -18.45 13.14 1.68
C SER A 138 -19.96 13.15 1.90
N THR A 139 -20.43 13.04 3.16
CA THR A 139 -21.84 13.16 3.53
C THR A 139 -22.35 14.61 3.54
N GLY A 140 -21.45 15.60 3.41
CA GLY A 140 -21.77 17.02 3.60
C GLY A 140 -21.65 17.49 5.04
N ASP A 141 -21.50 16.59 6.01
CA ASP A 141 -21.24 16.95 7.41
C ASP A 141 -19.84 17.53 7.59
N THR A 142 -19.65 18.23 8.72
CA THR A 142 -18.34 18.81 9.07
C THR A 142 -17.89 18.36 10.46
N VAL A 143 -16.58 18.12 10.58
CA VAL A 143 -15.94 17.76 11.85
C VAL A 143 -14.88 18.80 12.18
N LEU A 144 -14.88 19.29 13.43
CA LEU A 144 -13.79 20.08 13.97
C LEU A 144 -12.80 19.18 14.71
N ALA A 145 -11.52 19.29 14.37
CA ALA A 145 -10.44 18.55 15.01
C ALA A 145 -9.31 19.49 15.48
N ARG A 146 -8.70 19.22 16.62
CA ARG A 146 -7.49 19.97 17.06
C ARG A 146 -6.24 19.47 16.33
N ARG A 147 -6.19 18.17 16.01
CA ARG A 147 -5.10 17.54 15.25
C ARG A 147 -5.68 16.66 14.17
N VAL A 148 -5.00 16.63 13.03
CA VAL A 148 -5.33 15.76 11.92
C VAL A 148 -4.11 14.94 11.54
N VAL A 149 -4.30 13.64 11.36
CA VAL A 149 -3.29 12.74 10.82
C VAL A 149 -3.78 12.19 9.50
N LEU A 150 -2.99 12.39 8.44
CA LEU A 150 -3.28 11.85 7.12
C LEU A 150 -2.58 10.50 6.96
N ALA A 151 -3.37 9.43 6.97
CA ALA A 151 -2.94 8.04 6.78
C ALA A 151 -3.72 7.41 5.61
N THR A 152 -3.91 8.20 4.55
CA THR A 152 -4.82 7.88 3.44
C THR A 152 -4.36 6.73 2.56
N GLY A 153 -3.08 6.37 2.62
CA GLY A 153 -2.50 5.33 1.77
C GLY A 153 -2.53 5.69 0.27
N GLY A 154 -1.54 5.24 -0.48
CA GLY A 154 -1.51 5.44 -1.93
C GLY A 154 -1.19 6.86 -2.39
N GLY A 155 -0.96 6.99 -3.69
CA GLY A 155 -0.74 8.26 -4.38
C GLY A 155 -1.67 8.38 -5.57
N GLN A 156 -1.64 9.54 -6.23
CA GLN A 156 -2.33 9.70 -7.49
C GLN A 156 -1.76 8.73 -8.53
N PRO A 157 -2.61 7.96 -9.25
CA PRO A 157 -2.18 7.12 -10.35
C PRO A 157 -1.33 7.92 -11.33
N TYR A 158 -0.14 7.42 -11.62
CA TYR A 158 0.77 8.08 -12.56
C TYR A 158 0.58 7.45 -13.94
N LEU A 159 0.04 8.22 -14.88
CA LEU A 159 0.00 7.88 -16.29
C LEU A 159 1.15 8.58 -17.01
N PRO A 160 2.05 7.84 -17.68
CA PRO A 160 3.12 8.44 -18.48
C PRO A 160 2.55 9.36 -19.58
N ASP A 161 3.27 10.44 -19.91
CA ASP A 161 2.76 11.43 -20.87
C ASP A 161 2.53 10.87 -22.28
N TRP A 162 3.30 9.86 -22.70
CA TRP A 162 3.08 9.19 -23.99
C TRP A 162 1.71 8.50 -24.07
N VAL A 163 1.09 8.14 -22.94
CA VAL A 163 -0.27 7.56 -22.93
C VAL A 163 -1.30 8.57 -23.44
N LYS A 164 -1.10 9.85 -23.14
CA LYS A 164 -1.95 10.94 -23.64
C LYS A 164 -1.77 11.22 -25.13
N GLN A 165 -0.69 10.71 -25.72
CA GLN A 165 -0.33 10.90 -27.14
C GLN A 165 -0.85 9.76 -28.03
N ILE A 166 -1.45 8.71 -27.46
CA ILE A 166 -2.07 7.64 -28.25
C ILE A 166 -3.29 8.23 -28.97
N SER A 167 -3.15 8.47 -30.28
CA SER A 167 -4.17 9.09 -31.12
C SER A 167 -5.30 8.14 -31.51
N ALA A 168 -5.04 6.83 -31.50
CA ALA A 168 -6.05 5.83 -31.81
C ALA A 168 -7.11 5.76 -30.70
N THR A 169 -8.38 5.70 -31.09
CA THR A 169 -9.46 5.38 -30.15
C THR A 169 -9.31 3.92 -29.69
N TYR A 170 -9.30 3.70 -28.39
CA TYR A 170 -9.30 2.37 -27.78
C TYR A 170 -10.42 2.24 -26.74
N PRO A 171 -10.97 1.03 -26.55
CA PRO A 171 -11.92 0.81 -25.47
C PRO A 171 -11.30 1.12 -24.10
N PRO A 172 -12.02 1.79 -23.17
CA PRO A 172 -11.49 2.19 -21.87
C PRO A 172 -10.89 1.04 -21.04
N GLU A 173 -11.38 -0.18 -21.22
CA GLU A 173 -10.91 -1.39 -20.55
C GLU A 173 -9.58 -1.94 -21.09
N ARG A 174 -9.10 -1.44 -22.24
CA ARG A 174 -7.85 -1.88 -22.89
C ARG A 174 -6.63 -1.09 -22.44
N LEU A 175 -6.84 0.07 -21.81
CA LEU A 175 -5.77 0.87 -21.20
C LEU A 175 -6.17 1.23 -19.78
N CYS A 176 -5.56 0.55 -18.81
CA CYS A 176 -5.89 0.73 -17.40
C CYS A 176 -4.63 0.91 -16.57
N HIS A 177 -4.74 1.72 -15.52
CA HIS A 177 -3.73 1.73 -14.46
C HIS A 177 -3.91 0.51 -13.54
N ALA A 178 -2.84 0.04 -12.92
CA ALA A 178 -2.85 -1.18 -12.09
C ALA A 178 -3.90 -1.16 -10.96
N ASN A 179 -4.26 0.01 -10.44
CA ASN A 179 -5.28 0.16 -9.40
C ASN A 179 -6.73 -0.07 -9.89
N GLN A 180 -6.95 -0.08 -11.20
CA GLN A 180 -8.26 -0.37 -11.82
C GLN A 180 -8.41 -1.86 -12.13
N ILE A 181 -7.32 -2.62 -12.14
CA ILE A 181 -7.33 -4.04 -12.47
C ILE A 181 -7.66 -4.87 -11.24
N ARG A 182 -8.69 -5.71 -11.37
CA ARG A 182 -9.03 -6.77 -10.42
C ARG A 182 -8.90 -8.11 -11.13
N LEU A 183 -7.77 -8.78 -10.96
CA LEU A 183 -7.50 -10.07 -11.58
C LEU A 183 -8.66 -11.06 -11.38
N PRO A 184 -9.20 -11.28 -10.16
CA PRO A 184 -10.30 -12.23 -9.96
C PRO A 184 -11.56 -11.96 -10.81
N ALA A 185 -11.79 -10.71 -11.21
CA ALA A 185 -12.94 -10.32 -12.03
C ALA A 185 -12.69 -10.42 -13.55
N LEU A 186 -11.45 -10.68 -13.97
CA LEU A 186 -11.12 -10.86 -15.38
C LEU A 186 -11.52 -12.27 -15.84
N ASN A 187 -12.24 -12.31 -16.97
CA ASN A 187 -12.49 -13.53 -17.73
C ASN A 187 -11.20 -14.11 -18.31
N SER A 188 -11.32 -15.23 -19.03
CA SER A 188 -10.19 -15.75 -19.80
C SER A 188 -9.72 -14.70 -20.81
N LEU A 189 -8.41 -14.50 -20.85
CA LEU A 189 -7.68 -13.67 -21.79
C LEU A 189 -7.03 -14.54 -22.89
N LYS A 190 -7.65 -15.67 -23.24
CA LYS A 190 -7.10 -16.60 -24.22
C LYS A 190 -6.98 -15.92 -25.58
N GLY A 191 -5.78 -15.96 -26.16
CA GLY A 191 -5.50 -15.33 -27.46
C GLY A 191 -5.21 -13.84 -27.38
N GLU A 192 -5.32 -13.23 -26.20
CA GLU A 192 -5.00 -11.82 -25.98
C GLU A 192 -3.51 -11.66 -25.66
N THR A 193 -2.94 -10.53 -26.08
CA THR A 193 -1.61 -10.09 -25.68
C THR A 193 -1.73 -8.88 -24.76
N VAL A 194 -1.20 -9.01 -23.53
CA VAL A 194 -1.25 -7.95 -22.51
C VAL A 194 0.11 -7.33 -22.35
N LEU A 195 0.22 -6.03 -22.63
CA LEU A 195 1.39 -5.22 -22.33
C LEU A 195 1.30 -4.68 -20.90
N ILE A 196 2.31 -4.97 -20.08
CA ILE A 196 2.46 -4.45 -18.72
C ILE A 196 3.65 -3.51 -18.69
N VAL A 197 3.39 -2.23 -18.42
CA VAL A 197 4.44 -1.20 -18.32
C VAL A 197 4.82 -1.02 -16.85
N GLY A 198 6.04 -1.42 -16.49
CA GLY A 198 6.59 -1.30 -15.14
C GLY A 198 7.50 -2.47 -14.75
N SER A 199 8.34 -2.24 -13.73
CA SER A 199 9.31 -3.22 -13.21
C SER A 199 9.19 -3.50 -11.71
N GLY A 200 8.07 -3.09 -11.10
CA GLY A 200 7.79 -3.33 -9.68
C GLY A 200 7.02 -4.62 -9.44
N LEU A 201 6.88 -5.01 -8.17
CA LEU A 201 6.10 -6.18 -7.74
C LEU A 201 4.67 -6.21 -8.29
N THR A 202 3.99 -5.08 -8.33
CA THR A 202 2.66 -4.96 -8.96
C THR A 202 2.66 -5.47 -10.40
N SER A 203 3.66 -5.11 -11.21
CA SER A 203 3.81 -5.60 -12.58
C SER A 203 4.02 -7.12 -12.62
N GLY A 204 4.79 -7.67 -11.68
CA GLY A 204 5.00 -9.12 -11.56
C GLY A 204 3.72 -9.88 -11.19
N HIS A 205 2.95 -9.40 -10.21
CA HIS A 205 1.67 -10.00 -9.83
C HIS A 205 0.65 -9.96 -10.98
N LEU A 206 0.53 -8.81 -11.66
CA LEU A 206 -0.34 -8.68 -12.82
C LEU A 206 0.08 -9.61 -13.97
N ALA A 207 1.39 -9.77 -14.23
CA ALA A 207 1.90 -10.67 -15.26
C ALA A 207 1.53 -12.13 -14.98
N ILE A 208 1.80 -12.61 -13.77
CA ILE A 208 1.43 -13.98 -13.36
C ILE A 208 -0.09 -14.17 -13.43
N GLY A 209 -0.86 -13.19 -12.95
CA GLY A 209 -2.33 -13.24 -12.96
C GLY A 209 -2.93 -13.26 -14.35
N ALA A 210 -2.35 -12.52 -15.30
CA ALA A 210 -2.76 -12.51 -16.70
C ALA A 210 -2.40 -13.84 -17.40
N VAL A 211 -1.21 -14.39 -17.15
CA VAL A 211 -0.82 -15.72 -17.67
C VAL A 211 -1.74 -16.82 -17.15
N LYS A 212 -2.13 -16.79 -15.85
CA LYS A 212 -3.14 -17.73 -15.30
C LYS A 212 -4.47 -17.68 -16.06
N ARG A 213 -4.78 -16.55 -16.70
CA ARG A 213 -5.98 -16.34 -17.53
C ARG A 213 -5.75 -16.61 -19.01
N ARG A 214 -4.61 -17.22 -19.36
CA ARG A 214 -4.21 -17.62 -20.72
C ARG A 214 -3.83 -16.47 -21.67
N ALA A 215 -3.45 -15.31 -21.12
CA ALA A 215 -2.85 -14.25 -21.90
C ALA A 215 -1.40 -14.57 -22.28
N ASN A 216 -0.94 -14.04 -23.41
CA ASN A 216 0.47 -13.81 -23.66
C ASN A 216 0.85 -12.46 -23.02
N VAL A 217 1.95 -12.39 -22.29
CA VAL A 217 2.31 -11.17 -21.56
C VAL A 217 3.61 -10.58 -22.08
N VAL A 218 3.59 -9.28 -22.35
CA VAL A 218 4.77 -8.49 -22.65
C VAL A 218 5.04 -7.58 -21.45
N MET A 219 6.18 -7.72 -20.81
CA MET A 219 6.59 -6.84 -19.70
C MET A 219 7.60 -5.83 -20.21
N MET A 220 7.25 -4.54 -20.15
CA MET A 220 8.10 -3.45 -20.61
C MET A 220 8.57 -2.57 -19.45
N ALA A 221 9.87 -2.27 -19.42
CA ALA A 221 10.45 -1.41 -18.39
C ALA A 221 11.49 -0.44 -18.98
N ARG A 222 11.55 0.77 -18.39
CA ARG A 222 12.55 1.80 -18.74
C ARG A 222 14.00 1.42 -18.37
N ARG A 223 14.16 0.45 -17.48
CA ARG A 223 15.45 -0.07 -17.00
C ARG A 223 15.38 -1.59 -16.93
N THR A 224 16.54 -2.23 -16.85
CA THR A 224 16.64 -3.67 -16.54
C THR A 224 15.87 -4.00 -15.26
N PHE A 225 15.14 -5.12 -15.28
CA PHE A 225 14.42 -5.62 -14.11
C PHE A 225 15.40 -5.88 -12.97
N GLN A 226 15.12 -5.31 -11.80
CA GLN A 226 15.99 -5.38 -10.62
C GLN A 226 15.38 -6.34 -9.60
N GLU A 227 16.21 -7.25 -9.07
CA GLU A 227 15.85 -8.16 -7.99
C GLU A 227 16.25 -7.57 -6.64
N LYS A 228 15.29 -7.41 -5.73
CA LYS A 228 15.55 -6.91 -4.37
C LYS A 228 14.65 -7.63 -3.37
N LEU A 229 15.15 -7.89 -2.16
CA LEU A 229 14.31 -8.41 -1.08
C LEU A 229 13.38 -7.33 -0.51
N PHE A 230 13.86 -6.09 -0.37
CA PHE A 230 13.13 -4.99 0.24
C PHE A 230 12.95 -3.80 -0.71
N ASP A 231 11.97 -2.94 -0.42
CA ASP A 231 11.69 -1.73 -1.20
C ASP A 231 12.80 -0.69 -1.08
N ALA A 232 13.43 -0.60 0.09
CA ALA A 232 14.60 0.22 0.38
C ALA A 232 15.63 -0.60 1.16
N GLU A 233 16.88 -0.16 1.16
CA GLU A 233 17.91 -0.80 1.98
C GLU A 233 17.54 -0.78 3.48
N PRO A 234 17.78 -1.86 4.24
CA PRO A 234 17.45 -1.93 5.65
C PRO A 234 18.04 -0.81 6.51
N GLY A 235 19.15 -0.20 6.10
CA GLY A 235 19.74 0.96 6.80
C GLY A 235 18.81 2.19 6.87
N TRP A 236 17.82 2.28 5.97
CA TRP A 236 16.77 3.32 5.98
C TRP A 236 15.66 3.06 7.00
N LEU A 237 15.62 1.86 7.61
CA LEU A 237 14.66 1.52 8.67
C LEU A 237 15.15 1.91 10.07
N GLY A 238 16.32 2.53 10.17
CA GLY A 238 16.94 2.86 11.44
C GLY A 238 17.92 4.02 11.35
N PRO A 239 18.61 4.33 12.45
CA PRO A 239 19.45 5.53 12.56
C PRO A 239 20.65 5.51 11.61
N LYS A 240 21.05 4.34 11.07
CA LYS A 240 22.19 4.20 10.17
C LYS A 240 22.15 5.19 9.00
N TYR A 241 21.00 5.30 8.32
CA TYR A 241 20.82 6.28 7.24
C TYR A 241 19.88 7.43 7.64
N LEU A 242 18.93 7.19 8.57
CA LEU A 242 18.01 8.24 9.00
C LEU A 242 18.69 9.37 9.78
N LYS A 243 19.79 9.12 10.48
CA LYS A 243 20.53 10.19 11.19
C LYS A 243 21.02 11.26 10.20
N GLY A 244 21.76 10.86 9.16
CA GLY A 244 22.23 11.79 8.14
C GLY A 244 21.08 12.47 7.38
N PHE A 245 19.98 11.76 7.14
CA PHE A 245 18.79 12.36 6.52
C PHE A 245 18.13 13.44 7.38
N HIS A 246 18.09 13.26 8.70
CA HIS A 246 17.55 14.26 9.62
C HIS A 246 18.49 15.44 9.85
N GLU A 247 19.80 15.21 9.74
CA GLU A 247 20.84 16.24 9.87
C GLU A 247 20.99 17.11 8.61
N GLU A 248 20.68 16.57 7.42
CA GLU A 248 20.72 17.35 6.18
C GLU A 248 19.75 18.53 6.25
N ALA A 249 20.25 19.76 6.02
CA ALA A 249 19.47 20.98 6.11
C ALA A 249 18.77 21.28 4.78
N ASP A 250 19.42 21.02 3.65
CA ASP A 250 18.91 21.32 2.32
C ASP A 250 17.75 20.39 1.94
N MET A 251 16.62 20.98 1.58
CA MET A 251 15.44 20.25 1.10
C MET A 251 15.71 19.50 -0.20
N GLN A 252 16.50 20.08 -1.10
CA GLN A 252 16.80 19.48 -2.40
C GLN A 252 17.72 18.27 -2.22
N ALA A 253 18.76 18.39 -1.40
CA ALA A 253 19.61 17.26 -1.03
C ALA A 253 18.80 16.14 -0.34
N ARG A 254 17.95 16.47 0.63
CA ARG A 254 17.03 15.50 1.26
C ARG A 254 16.14 14.80 0.24
N TRP A 255 15.57 15.55 -0.70
CA TRP A 255 14.74 14.98 -1.75
C TRP A 255 15.55 14.00 -2.62
N GLN A 256 16.78 14.34 -3.00
CA GLN A 256 17.67 13.44 -3.73
C GLN A 256 17.99 12.16 -2.94
N MET A 257 18.23 12.26 -1.63
CA MET A 257 18.40 11.09 -0.76
C MET A 257 17.17 10.17 -0.81
N VAL A 258 15.95 10.72 -0.76
CA VAL A 258 14.71 9.95 -0.89
C VAL A 258 14.59 9.29 -2.25
N GLN A 259 14.91 9.99 -3.34
CA GLN A 259 14.90 9.41 -4.69
C GLN A 259 15.91 8.25 -4.81
N GLY A 260 17.12 8.45 -4.28
CA GLY A 260 18.17 7.44 -4.22
C GLY A 260 17.76 6.22 -3.40
N ALA A 261 17.15 6.41 -2.24
CA ALA A 261 16.66 5.33 -1.38
C ALA A 261 15.54 4.52 -2.03
N ARG A 262 14.60 5.18 -2.72
CA ARG A 262 13.49 4.51 -3.43
C ARG A 262 13.98 3.63 -4.57
N ASN A 263 14.98 4.09 -5.33
CA ASN A 263 15.67 3.34 -6.39
C ASN A 263 14.72 2.52 -7.30
N GLY A 264 13.58 3.10 -7.69
CA GLY A 264 12.59 2.56 -8.64
C GLY A 264 11.95 1.20 -8.28
N GLY A 265 11.07 0.71 -9.17
CA GLY A 265 10.37 -0.57 -9.00
C GLY A 265 11.32 -1.78 -9.02
N SER A 266 11.12 -2.71 -8.10
CA SER A 266 11.88 -3.97 -8.02
C SER A 266 10.94 -5.16 -7.85
N LEU A 267 11.43 -6.33 -8.20
CA LEU A 267 10.78 -7.62 -8.02
C LEU A 267 11.54 -8.41 -6.93
N THR A 268 10.85 -9.26 -6.18
CA THR A 268 11.55 -10.20 -5.29
C THR A 268 12.25 -11.30 -6.10
N PRO A 269 13.32 -11.92 -5.57
CA PRO A 269 13.95 -13.06 -6.24
C PRO A 269 12.97 -14.20 -6.55
N ALA A 270 12.05 -14.49 -5.63
CA ALA A 270 10.99 -15.49 -5.85
C ALA A 270 10.07 -15.12 -7.02
N MET A 271 9.64 -13.86 -7.09
CA MET A 271 8.83 -13.34 -8.21
C MET A 271 9.59 -13.44 -9.53
N MET A 272 10.85 -13.00 -9.60
CA MET A 272 11.65 -13.10 -10.83
C MET A 272 11.91 -14.53 -11.27
N THR A 273 12.16 -15.44 -10.32
CA THR A 273 12.29 -16.88 -10.62
C THR A 273 11.04 -17.41 -11.31
N ARG A 274 9.85 -17.06 -10.78
CA ARG A 274 8.59 -17.47 -11.39
C ARG A 274 8.38 -16.86 -12.77
N LEU A 275 8.66 -15.56 -12.94
CA LEU A 275 8.51 -14.90 -14.25
C LEU A 275 9.47 -15.48 -15.30
N ARG A 276 10.73 -15.78 -14.94
CA ARG A 276 11.70 -16.46 -15.84
C ARG A 276 11.26 -17.86 -16.23
N GLN A 277 10.60 -18.60 -15.33
CA GLN A 277 10.01 -19.90 -15.67
C GLN A 277 8.93 -19.73 -16.74
N LEU A 278 8.02 -18.76 -16.57
CA LEU A 278 6.96 -18.47 -17.54
C LEU A 278 7.52 -17.94 -18.88
N GLN A 279 8.63 -17.19 -18.85
CA GLN A 279 9.35 -16.78 -20.05
C GLN A 279 9.89 -17.99 -20.83
N ARG A 280 10.55 -18.94 -20.15
CA ARG A 280 11.05 -20.18 -20.80
C ARG A 280 9.94 -21.04 -21.40
N GLN A 281 8.72 -20.93 -20.86
CA GLN A 281 7.53 -21.58 -21.38
C GLN A 281 6.86 -20.80 -22.54
N GLY A 282 7.39 -19.64 -22.92
CA GLY A 282 6.87 -18.81 -24.01
C GLY A 282 5.66 -17.94 -23.63
N HIS A 283 5.30 -17.85 -22.35
CA HIS A 283 4.15 -17.06 -21.89
C HIS A 283 4.47 -15.59 -21.61
N ILE A 284 5.75 -15.27 -21.37
CA ILE A 284 6.20 -13.92 -21.02
C ILE A 284 7.38 -13.52 -21.91
N THR A 285 7.33 -12.30 -22.45
CA THR A 285 8.48 -11.65 -23.09
C THR A 285 8.84 -10.39 -22.32
N PHE A 286 10.13 -10.22 -22.02
CA PHE A 286 10.64 -9.00 -21.38
C PHE A 286 11.22 -8.04 -22.43
N TYR A 287 10.79 -6.79 -22.37
CA TYR A 287 11.39 -5.66 -23.06
C TYR A 287 11.95 -4.69 -22.03
N GLY A 288 13.25 -4.80 -21.77
CA GLY A 288 14.00 -3.75 -21.10
C GLY A 288 14.73 -2.95 -22.16
N SER A 289 14.68 -1.62 -22.08
CA SER A 289 15.73 -0.84 -22.75
C SER A 289 17.01 -1.04 -21.94
N PRO A 290 18.09 -1.65 -22.48
CA PRO A 290 19.41 -1.28 -22.00
C PRO A 290 19.52 0.20 -22.35
N ILE A 291 19.48 1.07 -21.34
CA ILE A 291 19.61 2.49 -21.58
C ILE A 291 20.92 2.68 -22.36
N MET A 292 20.79 3.24 -23.57
CA MET A 292 21.87 3.76 -24.39
C MET A 292 22.49 4.97 -23.68
#